data_AF-A0A1Y0HA76-F1
#
_entry.id   AF-A0A1Y0HA76-F1
#
_cell.length_a   1.000
_cell.length_b   1.000
_cell.length_c   1.000
_cell.angle_alpha   90.00
_cell.angle_beta   90.00
_cell.angle_gamma   90.00
#
_symmetry.space_group_name_H-M   'P 1'
#
loop_
_entity.id
_entity.type
_entity.pdbx_description
1 polymer ?
#
loop_
_entity_poly.entity_id
_entity_poly.type
_entity_poly.pdbx_seq_one_letter_code
_entity_poly.pdbx_strand_id
1 'polypeptide(L)'
;MDCPHCGTAELRVLESRPARDGQAIRRRRQCLNCARRYTTFEEIERMRVFVVKRDGTRVEFNREKIVGSMMIPCGKRPVTMEQIRGLAEDIERDLQDLGDEEVTTREIAERVMAALWRIDRVAFVRFASVYGRFSTPDEFVRLVDEVSTLQALTDAPPPQLVSRLHGDDGTFRQPTLPLESM
;
A
#
# COMPACT_ATOMS: atom_id res chain seq x y z
N MET A 1 1.92 -13.38 29.31
CA MET A 1 1.65 -11.94 29.56
C MET A 1 1.47 -11.81 31.05
N ASP A 2 2.30 -11.01 31.69
CA ASP A 2 2.38 -10.96 33.15
C ASP A 2 1.65 -9.75 33.72
N CYS A 3 1.34 -9.79 35.02
CA CYS A 3 0.73 -8.68 35.73
C CYS A 3 1.71 -7.51 35.79
N PRO A 4 1.36 -6.31 35.27
CA PRO A 4 2.25 -5.15 35.27
C PRO A 4 2.53 -4.61 36.68
N HIS A 5 1.80 -5.08 37.70
CA HIS A 5 1.95 -4.61 39.08
C HIS A 5 2.74 -5.57 39.99
N CYS A 6 2.82 -6.85 39.66
CA CYS A 6 3.45 -7.84 40.54
C CYS A 6 4.12 -9.00 39.80
N GLY A 7 4.18 -8.98 38.46
CA GLY A 7 4.95 -9.93 37.64
C GLY A 7 4.41 -11.35 37.51
N THR A 8 3.28 -11.70 38.14
CA THR A 8 2.70 -13.05 37.99
C THR A 8 2.02 -13.24 36.63
N ALA A 9 2.07 -14.45 36.08
CA ALA A 9 1.34 -14.83 34.87
C ALA A 9 -0.13 -15.23 35.14
N GLU A 10 -0.54 -15.33 36.41
CA GLU A 10 -1.88 -15.76 36.80
C GLU A 10 -2.92 -14.63 36.64
N LEU A 11 -3.57 -14.60 35.48
CA LEU A 11 -4.51 -13.57 35.08
C LEU A 11 -5.87 -14.15 34.68
N ARG A 12 -6.95 -13.49 35.08
CA ARG A 12 -8.33 -13.79 34.67
C ARG A 12 -8.84 -12.72 33.70
N VAL A 13 -9.35 -13.14 32.54
CA VAL A 13 -10.07 -12.25 31.62
C VAL A 13 -11.50 -12.05 32.14
N LEU A 14 -11.88 -10.79 32.36
CA LEU A 14 -13.22 -10.40 32.83
C LEU A 14 -14.15 -10.03 31.67
N GLU A 15 -13.61 -9.38 30.65
CA GLU A 15 -14.37 -8.84 29.52
C GLU A 15 -13.48 -8.78 28.29
N SER A 16 -14.04 -9.11 27.13
CA SER A 16 -13.38 -9.00 25.83
C SER A 16 -14.33 -8.29 24.87
N ARG A 17 -13.88 -7.20 24.24
CA ARG A 17 -14.66 -6.44 23.25
C ARG A 17 -13.77 -6.07 22.05
N PRO A 18 -14.32 -5.98 20.82
CA PRO A 18 -13.63 -5.35 19.69
C PRO A 18 -13.28 -3.89 20.03
N ALA A 19 -12.14 -3.42 19.54
CA ALA A 19 -11.68 -2.04 19.63
C ALA A 19 -10.95 -1.65 18.34
N ARG A 20 -10.68 -0.35 18.16
CA ARG A 20 -10.00 0.19 16.96
C ARG A 20 -10.64 -0.31 15.65
N ASP A 21 -11.96 -0.12 15.52
CA ASP A 21 -12.73 -0.55 14.36
C ASP A 21 -12.54 -2.03 13.97
N GLY A 22 -12.35 -2.88 14.99
CA GLY A 22 -12.16 -4.33 14.83
C GLY A 22 -10.72 -4.77 14.64
N GLN A 23 -9.75 -3.84 14.56
CA GLN A 23 -8.33 -4.16 14.40
C GLN A 23 -7.64 -4.60 15.71
N ALA A 24 -8.32 -4.41 16.85
CA ALA A 24 -7.81 -4.78 18.16
C ALA A 24 -8.88 -5.48 19.00
N ILE A 25 -8.44 -6.33 19.93
CA ILE A 25 -9.28 -6.87 21.00
C ILE A 25 -8.88 -6.18 22.30
N ARG A 26 -9.81 -5.43 22.88
CA ARG A 26 -9.67 -4.89 24.23
C ARG A 26 -10.07 -5.95 25.25
N ARG A 27 -9.16 -6.31 26.15
CA ARG A 27 -9.43 -7.24 27.26
C ARG A 27 -9.28 -6.57 28.62
N ARG A 28 -10.31 -6.67 29.46
CA ARG A 28 -10.23 -6.32 30.89
C ARG A 28 -9.71 -7.53 31.65
N ARG A 29 -8.56 -7.40 32.31
CA ARG A 29 -7.91 -8.49 33.05
C ARG A 29 -7.89 -8.19 34.55
N GLN A 30 -7.92 -9.23 35.36
CA GLN A 30 -7.69 -9.18 36.80
C GLN A 30 -6.54 -10.11 37.17
N CYS A 31 -5.57 -9.60 37.94
CA CYS A 31 -4.51 -10.43 38.51
C CYS A 31 -5.07 -11.28 39.66
N LEU A 32 -4.77 -12.59 39.66
CA LEU A 32 -5.21 -13.50 40.74
C LEU A 32 -4.38 -13.36 42.02
N ASN A 33 -3.14 -12.87 41.92
CA ASN A 33 -2.26 -12.66 43.08
C ASN A 33 -2.53 -11.33 43.82
N CYS A 34 -2.55 -10.20 43.10
CA CYS A 34 -2.69 -8.86 43.71
C CYS A 34 -4.07 -8.21 43.52
N ALA A 35 -5.03 -8.94 42.95
CA ALA A 35 -6.43 -8.54 42.70
C ALA A 35 -6.64 -7.30 41.79
N ARG A 36 -5.57 -6.64 41.33
CA ARG A 36 -5.61 -5.44 40.49
C ARG A 36 -6.19 -5.73 39.12
N ARG A 37 -6.97 -4.77 38.61
CA ARG A 37 -7.63 -4.83 37.30
C ARG A 37 -7.00 -3.84 36.34
N TYR A 38 -6.76 -4.27 35.12
CA TYR A 38 -6.18 -3.44 34.06
C TYR A 38 -6.75 -3.84 32.70
N THR A 39 -6.44 -3.05 31.68
CA THR A 39 -6.94 -3.26 30.31
C THR A 39 -5.75 -3.50 29.40
N THR A 40 -5.83 -4.52 28.56
CA THR A 40 -4.84 -4.81 27.51
C THR A 40 -5.50 -4.66 26.15
N PHE A 41 -4.73 -4.21 25.18
CA PHE A 41 -5.11 -4.25 23.77
C PHE A 41 -4.25 -5.31 23.11
N GLU A 42 -4.91 -6.29 22.50
CA GLU A 42 -4.28 -7.32 21.68
C GLU A 42 -4.54 -6.95 20.24
N GLU A 43 -3.47 -6.80 19.47
CA GLU A 43 -3.50 -6.44 18.05
C GLU A 43 -2.77 -7.53 17.27
N ILE A 44 -3.17 -7.77 16.03
CA ILE A 44 -2.42 -8.65 15.14
C ILE A 44 -1.10 -7.93 14.86
N GLU A 45 0.00 -8.57 15.23
CA GLU A 45 1.33 -8.11 14.84
C GLU A 45 1.47 -8.30 13.33
N ARG A 46 1.40 -7.19 12.59
CA ARG A 46 1.58 -7.20 11.13
C ARG A 46 3.08 -7.18 10.83
N MET A 47 3.47 -7.97 9.84
CA MET A 47 4.83 -7.97 9.34
C MET A 47 5.16 -6.59 8.76
N ARG A 48 6.31 -6.05 9.13
CA ARG A 48 6.78 -4.78 8.58
C ARG A 48 7.28 -5.05 7.17
N VAL A 49 6.76 -4.29 6.22
CA VAL A 49 7.21 -4.33 4.83
C VAL A 49 8.27 -3.25 4.64
N PHE A 50 9.43 -3.62 4.13
CA PHE A 50 10.48 -2.68 3.74
C PHE A 50 10.45 -2.44 2.24
N VAL A 51 10.63 -1.19 1.84
CA VAL A 51 10.74 -0.80 0.44
C VAL A 51 12.21 -0.65 0.08
N VAL A 52 12.65 -1.48 -0.87
CA VAL A 52 13.97 -1.36 -1.50
C VAL A 52 13.87 -0.34 -2.63
N LYS A 53 14.50 0.80 -2.42
CA LYS A 53 14.63 1.85 -3.44
C LYS A 53 15.66 1.45 -4.50
N ARG A 54 15.67 2.21 -5.60
CA ARG A 54 16.55 1.97 -6.74
C ARG A 54 18.04 2.09 -6.41
N ASP A 55 18.38 3.01 -5.52
CA ASP A 55 19.74 3.22 -4.99
C ASP A 55 20.16 2.11 -4.01
N GLY A 56 19.29 1.12 -3.77
CA GLY A 56 19.49 0.05 -2.79
C GLY A 56 19.11 0.45 -1.36
N THR A 57 18.69 1.71 -1.13
CA THR A 57 18.30 2.17 0.20
C THR A 57 17.02 1.48 0.64
N ARG A 58 17.02 0.97 1.87
CA ARG A 58 15.87 0.32 2.50
C ARG A 58 15.16 1.32 3.41
N VAL A 59 13.86 1.47 3.21
CA VAL A 59 13.00 2.33 4.05
C VAL A 59 11.75 1.55 4.44
N GLU A 60 11.21 1.79 5.63
CA GLU A 60 9.94 1.18 6.01
C GLU A 60 8.81 1.67 5.08
N PHE A 61 7.92 0.76 4.69
CA PHE A 61 6.76 1.11 3.88
C PHE A 61 5.90 2.14 4.60
N ASN A 62 5.47 3.16 3.86
CA ASN A 62 4.59 4.20 4.37
C ASN A 62 3.39 4.35 3.44
N ARG A 63 2.19 4.04 3.93
CA ARG A 63 0.95 4.14 3.17
C ARG A 63 0.68 5.55 2.65
N GLU A 64 1.01 6.60 3.40
CA GLU A 64 0.78 8.00 2.98
C GLU A 64 1.59 8.35 1.72
N LYS A 65 2.73 7.69 1.52
CA LYS A 65 3.52 7.82 0.29
C LYS A 65 2.76 7.28 -0.93
N ILE A 66 2.02 6.18 -0.77
CA ILE A 66 1.17 5.62 -1.82
C ILE A 66 -0.01 6.54 -2.13
N VAL A 67 -0.68 7.04 -1.10
CA VAL A 67 -1.77 8.02 -1.24
C VAL A 67 -1.28 9.24 -2.03
N GLY A 68 -0.15 9.83 -1.63
CA GLY A 68 0.47 10.97 -2.32
C GLY A 68 0.79 10.69 -3.78
N SER A 69 1.30 9.48 -4.09
CA SER A 69 1.61 9.08 -5.46
C SER A 69 0.38 8.96 -6.37
N MET A 70 -0.77 8.56 -5.81
CA MET A 70 -2.03 8.43 -6.55
C MET A 70 -2.80 9.75 -6.66
N MET A 71 -2.67 10.65 -5.69
CA MET A 71 -3.39 11.93 -5.69
C MET A 71 -3.09 12.78 -6.93
N ILE A 72 -1.84 12.84 -7.36
CA ILE A 72 -1.40 13.73 -8.44
C ILE A 72 -1.98 13.32 -9.81
N PRO A 73 -1.91 12.04 -10.23
CA PRO A 73 -2.59 11.61 -11.45
C PRO A 73 -4.11 11.66 -11.34
N CYS A 74 -4.67 11.43 -10.14
CA CYS A 74 -6.12 11.49 -9.90
C CYS A 74 -6.67 12.92 -9.92
N GLY A 75 -5.94 13.95 -9.46
CA GLY A 75 -6.26 15.38 -9.57
C GLY A 75 -7.75 15.74 -9.79
N LYS A 76 -8.10 16.23 -10.98
CA LYS A 76 -9.48 16.62 -11.37
C LYS A 76 -10.36 15.47 -11.88
N ARG A 77 -9.98 14.21 -11.66
CA ARG A 77 -10.78 13.03 -12.04
C ARG A 77 -11.88 12.80 -11.01
N PRO A 78 -12.97 12.08 -11.37
CA PRO A 78 -14.03 11.70 -10.44
C PRO A 78 -13.57 10.56 -9.51
N VAL A 79 -12.43 10.73 -8.83
CA VAL A 79 -11.88 9.77 -7.87
C VAL A 79 -11.84 10.47 -6.51
N THR A 80 -12.55 9.92 -5.53
CA THR A 80 -12.62 10.52 -4.19
C THR A 80 -11.38 10.17 -3.38
N MET A 81 -11.07 11.01 -2.39
CA MET A 81 -9.97 10.73 -1.45
C MET A 81 -10.19 9.41 -0.68
N GLU A 82 -11.44 9.06 -0.40
CA GLU A 82 -11.80 7.79 0.24
C GLU A 82 -11.44 6.59 -0.65
N GLN A 83 -11.70 6.66 -1.96
CA GLN A 83 -11.28 5.63 -2.90
C GLN A 83 -9.75 5.50 -2.95
N ILE A 84 -9.01 6.62 -2.98
CA ILE A 84 -7.54 6.60 -2.98
C ILE A 84 -7.00 5.94 -1.71
N ARG A 85 -7.56 6.27 -0.54
CA ARG A 85 -7.17 5.66 0.73
C ARG A 85 -7.49 4.18 0.78
N GLY A 86 -8.67 3.78 0.30
CA GLY A 86 -9.06 2.37 0.20
C GLY A 86 -8.09 1.57 -0.68
N LEU A 87 -7.73 2.09 -1.86
CA LEU A 87 -6.73 1.45 -2.72
C LEU A 87 -5.35 1.35 -2.05
N ALA A 88 -4.92 2.38 -1.32
CA ALA A 88 -3.65 2.33 -0.59
C ALA A 88 -3.67 1.30 0.56
N GLU A 89 -4.81 1.12 1.22
CA GLU A 89 -5.02 0.08 2.24
C GLU A 89 -5.01 -1.33 1.65
N ASP A 90 -5.63 -1.52 0.49
CA ASP A 90 -5.62 -2.79 -0.21
C ASP A 90 -4.21 -3.16 -0.67
N ILE A 91 -3.44 -2.19 -1.21
CA ILE A 91 -2.05 -2.40 -1.58
C ILE A 91 -1.20 -2.76 -0.36
N GLU A 92 -1.36 -2.06 0.77
CA GLU A 92 -0.62 -2.39 2.00
C GLU A 92 -0.93 -3.81 2.47
N ARG A 93 -2.21 -4.20 2.44
CA ARG A 93 -2.66 -5.54 2.81
C ARG A 93 -2.08 -6.60 1.89
N ASP A 94 -2.12 -6.38 0.58
CA ASP A 94 -1.56 -7.29 -0.42
C ASP A 94 -0.04 -7.49 -0.22
N LEU A 95 0.68 -6.43 0.16
CA LEU A 95 2.11 -6.51 0.46
C LEU A 95 2.37 -7.29 1.75
N GLN A 96 1.55 -7.11 2.78
CA GLN A 96 1.65 -7.84 4.05
C GLN A 96 1.30 -9.32 3.87
N ASP A 97 0.28 -9.64 3.08
CA ASP A 97 -0.19 -11.00 2.83
C ASP A 97 0.76 -11.82 1.96
N LEU A 98 1.58 -11.15 1.13
CA LEU A 98 2.65 -11.80 0.34
C LEU A 98 3.70 -12.48 1.24
N GLY A 99 3.85 -12.01 2.48
CA GLY A 99 4.85 -12.49 3.44
C GLY A 99 6.28 -12.06 3.13
N ASP A 100 6.49 -11.25 2.09
CA ASP A 100 7.78 -10.71 1.73
C ASP A 100 8.15 -9.54 2.64
N GLU A 101 9.30 -9.66 3.30
CA GLU A 101 9.86 -8.64 4.18
C GLU A 101 10.34 -7.39 3.40
N GLU A 102 10.67 -7.58 2.11
CA GLU A 102 11.23 -6.57 1.23
C GLU A 102 10.49 -6.55 -0.11
N VAL A 103 10.08 -5.35 -0.53
CA VAL A 103 9.41 -5.10 -1.81
C VAL A 103 10.08 -3.94 -2.52
N THR A 104 10.16 -4.01 -3.84
CA THR A 104 10.78 -2.94 -4.62
C THR A 104 9.81 -1.80 -4.90
N THR A 105 10.34 -0.59 -5.14
CA THR A 105 9.51 0.53 -5.62
C THR A 105 8.80 0.21 -6.93
N ARG A 106 9.37 -0.69 -7.74
CA ARG A 106 8.77 -1.20 -8.97
C ARG A 106 7.50 -1.98 -8.68
N GLU A 107 7.57 -2.99 -7.82
CA GLU A 107 6.43 -3.84 -7.46
C GLU A 107 5.27 -3.05 -6.85
N ILE A 108 5.58 -1.99 -6.11
CA ILE A 108 4.59 -1.03 -5.61
C ILE A 108 3.94 -0.26 -6.76
N ALA A 109 4.72 0.27 -7.70
CA ALA A 109 4.19 1.01 -8.84
C ALA A 109 3.28 0.14 -9.73
N GLU A 110 3.61 -1.14 -9.91
CA GLU A 110 2.80 -2.12 -10.63
C GLU A 110 1.44 -2.34 -9.95
N ARG A 111 1.41 -2.48 -8.62
CA ARG A 111 0.18 -2.58 -7.83
C ARG A 111 -0.66 -1.30 -7.90
N VAL A 112 -0.03 -0.14 -7.80
CA VAL A 112 -0.71 1.16 -7.95
C VAL A 112 -1.31 1.30 -9.35
N MET A 113 -0.58 0.91 -10.40
CA MET A 113 -1.09 0.90 -11.77
C MET A 113 -2.29 -0.03 -11.93
N ALA A 114 -2.24 -1.24 -11.38
CA ALA A 114 -3.38 -2.16 -11.39
C ALA A 114 -4.61 -1.60 -10.66
N ALA A 115 -4.39 -0.95 -9.51
CA ALA A 115 -5.43 -0.29 -8.73
C ALA A 115 -6.06 0.89 -9.48
N LEU A 116 -5.22 1.80 -10.01
CA LEU A 116 -5.66 2.96 -10.78
C LEU A 116 -6.37 2.57 -12.06
N TRP A 117 -5.93 1.50 -12.73
CA TRP A 117 -6.62 0.97 -13.90
C TRP A 117 -8.09 0.77 -13.55
N ARG A 118 -8.39 -0.02 -12.51
CA ARG A 118 -9.76 -0.38 -12.11
C ARG A 118 -10.67 0.82 -11.83
N ILE A 119 -10.14 1.94 -11.34
CA ILE A 119 -10.95 3.10 -10.95
C ILE A 119 -10.99 4.22 -11.99
N ASP A 120 -9.88 4.50 -12.68
CA ASP A 120 -9.78 5.58 -13.65
C ASP A 120 -8.59 5.38 -14.61
N ARG A 121 -8.91 5.06 -15.85
CA ARG A 121 -7.92 4.78 -16.90
C ARG A 121 -7.09 6.02 -17.30
N VAL A 122 -7.63 7.23 -17.14
CA VAL A 122 -6.86 8.47 -17.41
C VAL A 122 -5.85 8.72 -16.30
N ALA A 123 -6.22 8.47 -15.04
CA ALA A 123 -5.31 8.50 -13.91
C ALA A 123 -4.21 7.43 -14.06
N PHE A 124 -4.56 6.23 -14.55
CA PHE A 124 -3.57 5.22 -14.93
C PHE A 124 -2.58 5.75 -15.97
N VAL A 125 -3.04 6.32 -17.09
CA VAL A 125 -2.14 6.86 -18.14
C VAL A 125 -1.25 7.97 -17.57
N ARG A 126 -1.79 8.85 -16.73
CA ARG A 126 -1.01 9.92 -16.08
C ARG A 126 0.03 9.36 -15.11
N PHE A 127 -0.32 8.36 -14.31
CA PHE A 127 0.64 7.70 -13.43
C PHE A 127 1.72 6.99 -14.27
N ALA A 128 1.33 6.23 -15.28
CA ALA A 128 2.24 5.57 -16.21
C ALA A 128 3.17 6.57 -16.91
N SER A 129 2.69 7.77 -17.29
CA SER A 129 3.49 8.83 -17.92
C SER A 129 4.66 9.32 -17.04
N VAL A 130 4.46 9.25 -15.74
CA VAL A 130 5.38 9.77 -14.74
C VAL A 130 6.42 8.71 -14.35
N TYR A 131 5.98 7.47 -14.19
CA TYR A 131 6.86 6.38 -13.78
C TYR A 131 7.56 5.75 -14.99
N GLY A 132 6.84 5.55 -16.10
CA GLY A 132 7.33 4.98 -17.35
C GLY A 132 8.45 5.78 -17.99
N ARG A 133 9.34 5.09 -18.72
CA ARG A 133 10.33 5.76 -19.59
C ARG A 133 9.78 5.84 -21.01
N PHE A 134 9.34 7.02 -21.40
CA PHE A 134 9.04 7.32 -22.80
C PHE A 134 10.23 8.06 -23.39
N SER A 135 10.91 7.43 -24.34
CA SER A 135 12.04 7.98 -25.07
C SER A 135 11.57 8.88 -26.22
N THR A 136 10.39 8.63 -26.77
CA THR A 136 9.78 9.43 -27.82
C THR A 136 8.29 9.70 -27.57
N PRO A 137 7.73 10.80 -28.10
CA PRO A 137 6.28 11.05 -28.05
C PRO A 137 5.46 9.90 -28.64
N ASP A 138 5.97 9.23 -29.68
CA ASP A 138 5.29 8.10 -30.33
C ASP A 138 5.08 6.91 -29.37
N GLU A 139 6.00 6.67 -28.42
CA GLU A 139 5.81 5.60 -27.42
C GLU A 139 4.65 5.92 -26.48
N PHE A 140 4.48 7.20 -26.15
CA PHE A 140 3.38 7.64 -25.31
C PHE A 140 2.04 7.55 -26.06
N VAL A 141 2.01 7.95 -27.34
CA VAL A 141 0.81 7.80 -28.19
C VAL A 141 0.41 6.32 -28.30
N ARG A 142 1.36 5.42 -28.54
CA ARG A 142 1.09 3.97 -28.58
C ARG A 142 0.49 3.46 -27.27
N LEU A 143 1.01 3.91 -26.11
CA LEU A 143 0.43 3.55 -24.82
C LEU A 143 -1.04 4.00 -24.74
N VAL A 144 -1.34 5.24 -25.12
CA VAL A 144 -2.70 5.79 -25.08
C VAL A 144 -3.62 4.98 -25.99
N ASP A 145 -3.18 4.65 -27.20
CA ASP A 145 -3.95 3.83 -28.15
C ASP A 145 -4.20 2.43 -27.59
N GLU A 146 -3.20 1.78 -27.01
CA GLU A 146 -3.33 0.45 -26.38
C GLU A 146 -4.32 0.49 -25.21
N VAL A 147 -4.22 1.50 -24.33
CA VAL A 147 -5.16 1.70 -23.23
C VAL A 147 -6.59 1.94 -23.74
N SER A 148 -6.76 2.74 -24.80
CA SER A 148 -8.07 3.01 -25.40
C SER A 148 -8.70 1.75 -26.01
N THR A 149 -7.88 0.87 -26.58
CA THR A 149 -8.33 -0.41 -27.15
C THR A 149 -8.72 -1.38 -26.04
N LEU A 150 -7.92 -1.47 -24.98
CA LEU A 150 -8.14 -2.36 -23.84
C LEU A 150 -9.29 -1.91 -22.93
N GLN A 151 -9.61 -0.62 -22.91
CA GLN A 151 -10.82 -0.09 -22.24
C GLN A 151 -12.10 -0.81 -22.68
N ALA A 152 -12.14 -1.32 -23.91
CA ALA A 152 -13.28 -2.05 -24.43
C ALA A 152 -13.31 -3.54 -24.02
N LEU A 153 -12.23 -4.08 -23.43
CA LEU A 153 -11.99 -5.53 -23.38
C LEU A 153 -11.75 -6.12 -21.97
N THR A 154 -11.16 -5.39 -21.00
CA THR A 154 -10.80 -5.98 -19.68
C THR A 154 -10.85 -5.02 -18.50
N ASP A 155 -11.10 -5.56 -17.29
CA ASP A 155 -11.10 -4.83 -16.01
C ASP A 155 -9.72 -4.69 -15.35
N ALA A 156 -8.69 -5.37 -15.86
CA ALA A 156 -7.30 -5.32 -15.39
C ALA A 156 -6.34 -4.95 -16.53
N PRO A 157 -5.24 -4.20 -16.26
CA PRO A 157 -4.27 -3.89 -17.30
C PRO A 157 -3.51 -5.18 -17.65
N PRO A 158 -3.27 -5.49 -18.93
CA PRO A 158 -2.50 -6.66 -19.29
C PRO A 158 -1.10 -6.57 -18.68
N PRO A 159 -0.56 -7.66 -18.11
CA PRO A 159 0.76 -7.66 -17.46
C PRO A 159 1.87 -7.11 -18.37
N GLN A 160 1.70 -7.30 -19.68
CA GLN A 160 2.63 -6.86 -20.72
C GLN A 160 2.67 -5.33 -20.86
N LEU A 161 1.56 -4.63 -20.61
CA LEU A 161 1.47 -3.17 -20.68
C LEU A 161 2.33 -2.51 -19.60
N VAL A 162 2.23 -3.06 -18.38
CA VAL A 162 3.01 -2.62 -17.22
C VAL A 162 4.50 -2.95 -17.43
N SER A 163 4.78 -4.13 -17.99
CA SER A 163 6.13 -4.62 -18.29
C SER A 163 6.87 -3.80 -19.36
N ARG A 164 6.16 -3.15 -20.28
CA ARG A 164 6.75 -2.35 -21.39
C ARG A 164 6.99 -0.89 -21.04
N LEU A 165 6.44 -0.41 -19.93
CA LEU A 165 6.77 0.91 -19.39
C LEU A 165 8.18 0.95 -18.76
N HIS A 166 8.85 -0.21 -18.73
CA HIS A 166 10.22 -0.38 -18.30
C HIS A 166 11.19 -0.14 -19.49
N GLY A 167 12.34 0.50 -19.23
CA GLY A 167 13.44 0.47 -20.19
C GLY A 167 14.08 -0.92 -20.28
N ASP A 168 14.98 -1.15 -21.25
CA ASP A 168 15.74 -2.40 -21.44
C ASP A 168 16.55 -2.84 -20.20
N ASP A 169 16.76 -1.92 -19.26
CA ASP A 169 17.39 -2.15 -17.96
C ASP A 169 16.40 -2.53 -16.83
N GLY A 170 15.10 -2.64 -17.15
CA GLY A 170 14.04 -2.96 -16.20
C GLY A 170 13.65 -1.81 -15.27
N THR A 171 13.97 -0.56 -15.63
CA THR A 171 13.89 0.57 -14.69
C THR A 171 12.99 1.73 -15.11
N PHE A 172 12.27 2.29 -14.12
CA PHE A 172 11.44 3.48 -14.22
C PHE A 172 12.27 4.77 -14.03
N ARG A 173 11.88 5.89 -14.66
CA ARG A 173 12.39 7.21 -14.24
C ARG A 173 11.58 7.63 -13.02
N GLN A 174 12.24 8.13 -12.00
CA GLN A 174 11.54 8.80 -10.91
C GLN A 174 10.81 10.02 -11.50
N PRO A 175 9.53 10.24 -11.19
CA PRO A 175 9.14 11.61 -10.91
C PRO A 175 10.04 12.17 -9.82
N THR A 176 10.43 13.42 -9.92
CA THR A 176 10.58 14.26 -8.74
C THR A 176 9.19 14.40 -8.09
N LEU A 177 8.74 13.36 -7.39
CA LEU A 177 7.60 13.39 -6.49
C LEU A 177 8.15 13.32 -5.06
N PRO A 178 7.46 13.88 -4.06
CA PRO A 178 8.00 14.16 -2.72
C PRO A 178 8.12 12.90 -1.85
N LEU A 179 8.51 11.78 -2.43
CA LEU A 179 8.73 10.51 -1.74
C LEU A 179 10.11 10.44 -1.05
N GLU A 180 10.98 11.41 -1.35
CA GLU A 180 12.34 11.51 -0.78
C GLU A 180 12.52 12.65 0.22
N SER A 181 11.57 13.60 0.33
CA SER A 181 11.75 14.83 1.12
C SER A 181 10.90 14.94 2.38
N MET A 182 10.13 13.91 2.75
CA MET A 182 9.34 13.83 3.98
C MET A 182 9.28 12.40 4.51
#